data_AF-A0A0Q4RES3-F1
#
_entry.id   AF-A0A0Q4RES3-F1
#
_cell.length_a   1.000
_cell.length_b   1.000
_cell.length_c   1.000
_cell.angle_alpha   90.00
_cell.angle_beta   90.00
_cell.angle_gamma   90.00
#
_symmetry.space_group_name_H-M   'P 1'
#
loop_
_entity.id
_entity.type
_entity.pdbx_description
1 polymer ?
#
loop_
_entity_poly.entity_id
_entity_poly.type
_entity_poly.pdbx_seq_one_letter_code
_entity_poly.pdbx_strand_id
1 'polypeptide(L)'
;MPLMRIDPGELDRRIELWRSADVDDGTATVKGEPAKLTARWARKIDVKDGEKASAGENAATLASRFLVLSDSVTRTLNPASDTLRYKGRSYEIVGVKESGERDDGIEITTSSRTDVTA
;
A
#
# COMPACT_ATOMS: atom_id res chain seq x y z
N MET A 1 15.80 -10.71 1.86
CA MET A 1 14.75 -11.10 2.83
C MET A 1 14.32 -12.51 2.44
N PRO A 2 14.47 -13.53 3.29
CA PRO A 2 13.95 -14.86 2.96
C PRO A 2 12.43 -14.79 2.79
N LEU A 3 11.90 -15.49 1.79
CA LEU A 3 10.45 -15.63 1.60
C LEU A 3 9.92 -16.43 2.79
N MET A 4 9.14 -15.77 3.64
CA MET A 4 8.56 -16.37 4.84
C MET A 4 7.10 -16.69 4.55
N ARG A 5 6.66 -17.89 4.93
CA ARG A 5 5.25 -18.27 4.91
C ARG A 5 4.42 -17.23 5.64
N ILE A 6 3.29 -16.81 5.06
CA ILE A 6 2.38 -15.88 5.72
C ILE A 6 1.50 -16.65 6.69
N ASP A 7 1.75 -16.48 7.98
CA ASP A 7 0.89 -17.03 9.02
C ASP A 7 -0.32 -16.10 9.24
N PRO A 8 -1.57 -16.61 9.16
CA PRO A 8 -2.77 -15.79 9.33
C PRO A 8 -2.84 -15.04 10.65
N GLY A 9 -2.22 -15.58 11.71
CA GLY A 9 -2.14 -14.95 13.03
C GLY A 9 -1.33 -13.66 13.08
N GLU A 10 -0.47 -13.41 12.09
CA GLU A 10 0.32 -12.17 12.01
C GLU A 10 -0.44 -11.01 11.34
N LEU A 11 -1.56 -11.30 10.66
CA LEU A 11 -2.35 -10.31 9.94
C LEU A 11 -3.33 -9.60 10.89
N ASP A 12 -2.81 -8.76 11.76
CA ASP A 12 -3.53 -8.21 12.91
C ASP A 12 -4.13 -6.81 12.69
N ARG A 13 -3.97 -6.20 11.51
CA ARG A 13 -4.51 -4.88 11.16
C ARG A 13 -5.53 -4.97 10.04
N ARG A 14 -6.72 -4.39 10.24
CA ARG A 14 -7.71 -4.26 9.18
C ARG A 14 -7.46 -2.97 8.38
N ILE A 15 -7.06 -3.13 7.13
CA ILE A 15 -6.86 -2.04 6.16
C ILE A 15 -8.01 -1.97 5.17
N GLU A 16 -8.17 -0.81 4.55
CA GLU A 16 -9.10 -0.60 3.44
C GLU A 16 -8.31 -0.18 2.20
N LEU A 17 -8.63 -0.79 1.07
CA LEU A 17 -8.05 -0.48 -0.22
C LEU A 17 -9.09 0.30 -1.03
N TRP A 18 -8.66 1.39 -1.63
CA TRP A 18 -9.48 2.34 -2.37
C TRP A 18 -8.86 2.58 -3.74
N ARG A 19 -9.69 2.87 -4.75
CA ARG A 19 -9.28 3.12 -6.13
C ARG A 19 -9.98 4.34 -6.68
N SER A 20 -9.21 5.26 -7.25
CA SER A 20 -9.75 6.37 -8.05
C SER A 20 -9.74 5.99 -9.53
N ALA A 21 -10.90 6.09 -10.17
CA ALA A 21 -11.00 5.99 -11.62
C ALA A 21 -10.47 7.28 -12.27
N ASP A 22 -9.91 7.17 -13.46
CA ASP A 22 -9.60 8.33 -14.29
C ASP A 22 -10.89 8.83 -14.93
N VAL A 23 -11.15 10.14 -14.80
CA VAL A 23 -12.33 10.82 -15.35
C VAL A 23 -11.84 11.93 -16.26
N ASP A 24 -12.44 12.04 -17.44
CA ASP A 24 -12.25 13.18 -18.33
C ASP A 24 -13.19 14.31 -17.89
N ASP A 25 -12.63 15.44 -17.46
CA ASP A 25 -13.40 16.63 -17.08
C ASP A 25 -13.67 17.59 -18.26
N GLY A 26 -13.33 17.18 -19.48
CA GLY A 26 -13.44 17.95 -20.70
C GLY A 26 -12.22 18.81 -21.02
N THR A 27 -11.23 18.86 -20.11
CA THR A 27 -9.95 19.59 -20.32
C THR A 27 -8.74 18.70 -20.02
N ALA A 28 -8.83 17.80 -19.04
CA ALA A 28 -7.80 16.85 -18.68
C ALA A 28 -8.38 15.55 -18.13
N THR A 29 -7.54 14.51 -18.11
CA THR A 29 -7.81 13.30 -17.33
C THR A 29 -7.40 13.53 -15.88
N VAL A 30 -8.38 13.57 -14.99
CA VAL A 30 -8.20 13.76 -13.55
C VAL A 30 -8.62 12.51 -12.77
N LYS A 31 -8.11 12.35 -11.55
CA LYS A 31 -8.56 11.28 -10.66
C LYS A 31 -9.94 11.63 -10.11
N GLY A 32 -10.92 10.79 -10.39
CA GLY A 32 -12.26 10.86 -9.81
C GLY A 32 -12.29 10.45 -8.34
N GLU A 33 -13.48 10.56 -7.75
CA GLU A 33 -13.76 10.20 -6.36
C GLU A 33 -13.28 8.76 -6.05
N PRO A 34 -12.44 8.54 -5.03
CA PRO A 34 -11.97 7.21 -4.68
C PRO A 34 -13.13 6.32 -4.20
N ALA A 35 -13.28 5.14 -4.80
CA ALA A 35 -14.23 4.12 -4.36
C ALA A 35 -13.53 3.03 -3.55
N LYS A 36 -14.21 2.48 -2.54
CA LYS A 36 -13.67 1.37 -1.75
C LYS A 36 -13.62 0.10 -2.59
N LEU A 37 -12.43 -0.45 -2.77
CA LEU A 37 -12.20 -1.70 -3.48
C LEU A 37 -12.49 -2.90 -2.56
N THR A 38 -11.83 -2.96 -1.40
CA THR A 38 -12.02 -4.04 -0.43
C THR A 38 -11.41 -3.71 0.94
N ALA A 39 -11.69 -4.54 1.95
CA ALA A 39 -10.97 -4.51 3.23
C ALA A 39 -10.22 -5.83 3.44
N ARG A 40 -9.00 -5.74 3.97
CA ARG A 40 -8.13 -6.91 4.21
C ARG A 40 -7.45 -6.86 5.56
N TRP A 41 -7.21 -8.04 6.12
CA TRP A 41 -6.28 -8.19 7.23
C TRP A 41 -4.85 -8.09 6.69
N ALA A 42 -4.02 -7.35 7.40
CA ALA A 42 -2.68 -7.02 7.02
C ALA A 42 -1.76 -7.06 8.23
N ARG A 43 -0.49 -7.39 8.00
CA ARG A 43 0.60 -7.13 8.93
C ARG A 43 1.24 -5.79 8.56
N LYS A 44 1.35 -4.86 9.51
CA LYS A 44 2.02 -3.57 9.29
C LYS A 44 3.46 -3.63 9.80
N ILE A 45 4.40 -3.28 8.94
CA ILE A 45 5.83 -3.15 9.26
C ILE A 45 6.20 -1.69 9.02
N ASP A 46 6.50 -0.97 10.09
CA ASP A 46 7.02 0.38 9.99
C ASP A 46 8.51 0.33 9.68
N VAL A 47 8.91 0.91 8.54
CA VAL A 47 10.33 1.15 8.28
C VAL A 47 10.75 2.31 9.17
N LYS A 48 11.41 2.00 10.29
CA LYS A 48 12.06 3.02 11.12
C LYS A 48 13.30 3.54 10.40
N ASP A 49 13.53 4.85 10.46
CA ASP A 49 14.74 5.56 10.00
C ASP A 49 16.00 5.18 10.80
N GLY A 50 16.34 3.89 10.85
CA GLY A 50 17.55 3.37 11.47
C GLY A 50 18.36 2.60 10.44
N GLU A 51 19.48 3.21 10.01
CA GLU A 51 20.57 2.59 9.25
C GLU A 51 20.35 2.28 7.76
N LYS A 52 19.96 3.29 6.96
CA LYS A 52 20.29 3.30 5.52
C LYS A 52 20.93 4.61 5.06
N ALA A 53 22.08 4.92 5.64
CA ALA A 53 23.13 5.66 4.95
C ALA A 53 24.04 4.65 4.23
N SER A 54 23.60 4.10 3.10
CA SER A 54 24.54 3.53 2.12
C SER A 54 23.89 3.46 0.75
N ALA A 55 24.52 4.19 -0.18
CA ALA A 55 24.27 4.25 -1.62
C ALA A 55 22.91 4.85 -2.08
N GLY A 56 22.85 6.18 -2.05
CA GLY A 56 22.33 7.02 -3.13
C GLY A 56 20.92 6.74 -3.65
N GLU A 57 19.90 7.25 -2.95
CA GLU A 57 18.90 8.18 -3.49
C GLU A 57 17.91 8.56 -2.38
N ASN A 58 17.76 9.87 -2.17
CA ASN A 58 16.96 10.48 -1.13
C ASN A 58 15.47 10.31 -1.40
N ALA A 59 14.82 9.36 -0.72
CA ALA A 59 13.36 9.35 -0.53
C ALA A 59 13.00 8.65 0.78
N ALA A 60 13.58 9.10 1.89
CA ALA A 60 13.15 8.72 3.24
C ALA A 60 11.84 9.44 3.60
N THR A 61 10.79 9.21 2.82
CA THR A 61 9.42 9.46 3.27
C THR A 61 9.02 8.24 4.06
N LEU A 62 8.71 8.40 5.36
CA LEU A 62 8.31 7.33 6.29
C LEU A 62 7.46 6.28 5.57
N ALA A 63 8.09 5.17 5.20
CA ALA A 63 7.48 4.15 4.36
C ALA A 63 6.91 3.05 5.26
N SER A 64 5.58 2.93 5.33
CA SER A 64 4.96 1.77 5.97
C SER A 64 4.80 0.67 4.93
N ARG A 65 5.15 -0.56 5.29
CA ARG A 65 4.86 -1.76 4.49
C ARG A 65 3.69 -2.51 5.10
N PHE A 66 2.74 -2.90 4.25
CA PHE A 66 1.62 -3.73 4.63
C PHE A 66 1.70 -5.04 3.86
N LEU A 67 1.69 -6.16 4.58
CA LEU A 67 1.63 -7.49 3.99
C LEU A 67 0.20 -8.00 4.09
N VAL A 68 -0.41 -8.37 2.96
CA VAL A 68 -1.74 -8.99 2.90
C VAL A 68 -1.66 -10.33 2.19
N LEU A 69 -2.70 -11.15 2.34
CA LEU A 69 -2.84 -12.35 1.52
C LEU A 69 -3.10 -11.98 0.06
N SER A 70 -2.53 -12.78 -0.83
CA SER A 70 -2.74 -12.74 -2.26
C SER A 70 -4.12 -13.32 -2.61
N ASP A 71 -4.93 -12.53 -3.30
CA ASP A 71 -6.23 -12.93 -3.84
C ASP A 71 -6.50 -12.22 -5.18
N SER A 72 -7.64 -12.52 -5.80
CA SER A 72 -8.00 -11.96 -7.10
C SER A 72 -8.13 -10.44 -7.12
N VAL A 73 -8.35 -9.80 -5.97
CA VAL A 73 -8.44 -8.34 -5.84
C VAL A 73 -7.08 -7.74 -5.51
N THR A 74 -6.35 -8.28 -4.53
CA THR A 74 -5.05 -7.73 -4.10
C THR A 74 -3.98 -7.85 -5.18
N ARG A 75 -4.09 -8.83 -6.08
CA ARG A 75 -3.25 -8.95 -7.28
C ARG A 75 -3.51 -7.88 -8.34
N THR A 76 -4.63 -7.15 -8.26
CA THR A 76 -4.97 -6.08 -9.23
C THR A 76 -4.57 -4.70 -8.74
N LEU A 77 -3.89 -4.60 -7.59
CA LEU A 77 -3.53 -3.32 -7.02
C LEU A 77 -2.52 -2.57 -7.90
N ASN A 78 -2.78 -1.29 -8.11
CA ASN A 78 -1.97 -0.40 -8.92
C ASN A 78 -1.57 0.86 -8.12
N PRO A 79 -0.26 1.09 -7.90
CA PRO A 79 0.23 2.29 -7.24
C PRO A 79 -0.29 3.61 -7.80
N ALA A 80 -0.57 3.69 -9.11
CA ALA A 80 -0.98 4.93 -9.77
C ALA A 80 -2.44 5.35 -9.51
N SER A 81 -3.29 4.41 -9.06
CA SER A 81 -4.73 4.66 -8.87
C SER A 81 -5.22 4.33 -7.46
N ASP A 82 -4.44 3.54 -6.72
CA ASP A 82 -4.91 2.91 -5.50
C ASP A 82 -4.30 3.53 -4.25
N THR A 83 -5.09 3.59 -3.20
CA THR A 83 -4.73 4.18 -1.90
C THR A 83 -5.11 3.21 -0.80
N LEU A 84 -4.30 3.17 0.26
CA LEU A 84 -4.57 2.39 1.45
C LEU A 84 -5.08 3.30 2.56
N ARG A 85 -6.15 2.93 3.26
CA ARG A 85 -6.63 3.61 4.46
C ARG A 85 -6.52 2.69 5.68
N TYR A 86 -6.01 3.24 6.77
CA TYR A 86 -5.85 2.52 8.03
C TYR A 86 -5.88 3.49 9.22
N LYS A 87 -6.71 3.19 10.23
CA LYS A 87 -6.90 4.03 11.43
C LYS A 87 -7.18 5.51 11.10
N GLY A 88 -8.04 5.76 10.12
CA GLY A 88 -8.41 7.11 9.70
C GLY A 88 -7.30 7.88 8.95
N ARG A 89 -6.19 7.22 8.61
CA ARG A 89 -5.11 7.82 7.81
C ARG A 89 -5.11 7.22 6.41
N SER A 90 -4.83 8.07 5.43
CA SER A 90 -4.62 7.67 4.04
C SER A 90 -3.12 7.52 3.75
N TYR A 91 -2.78 6.46 3.03
CA TYR A 91 -1.43 6.07 2.67
C TYR A 91 -1.37 5.92 1.16
N GLU A 92 -0.46 6.65 0.52
CA GLU A 92 -0.25 6.53 -0.92
C GLU A 92 0.54 5.24 -1.19
N ILE A 93 0.06 4.44 -2.14
CA ILE A 93 0.74 3.20 -2.52
C ILE A 93 1.85 3.57 -3.49
N VAL A 94 3.10 3.29 -3.13
CA VAL A 94 4.27 3.57 -3.97
C VAL A 94 4.89 2.31 -4.58
N GLY A 95 4.48 1.13 -4.10
CA GLY A 95 4.93 -0.14 -4.65
C GLY A 95 4.03 -1.29 -4.23
N VAL A 96 3.82 -2.23 -5.15
CA VAL A 96 3.12 -3.49 -4.92
C VAL A 96 3.99 -4.59 -5.47
N LYS A 97 4.26 -5.63 -4.68
CA LYS A 97 5.02 -6.80 -5.13
C LYS A 97 4.46 -8.07 -4.52
N GLU A 98 4.61 -9.18 -5.24
CA GLU A 98 4.34 -10.51 -4.70
C GLU A 98 5.32 -10.81 -3.56
N SER A 99 4.84 -11.56 -2.59
CA SER A 99 5.56 -11.95 -1.39
C SER A 99 5.07 -13.31 -0.90
N GLY A 100 5.74 -13.86 0.10
CA GLY A 100 5.48 -15.21 0.60
C GLY A 100 6.19 -16.29 -0.20
N GLU A 101 6.27 -17.48 0.38
CA GLU A 101 7.02 -18.62 -0.22
C GLU A 101 6.29 -19.22 -1.43
N ARG A 102 4.98 -19.00 -1.54
CA ARG A 102 4.11 -19.54 -2.60
C ARG A 102 3.37 -18.45 -3.38
N ASP A 103 3.91 -17.24 -3.41
CA ASP A 103 3.25 -16.05 -3.97
C ASP A 103 1.83 -15.83 -3.38
N ASP A 104 1.68 -16.26 -2.13
CA ASP A 104 0.47 -16.19 -1.32
C ASP A 104 0.35 -14.87 -0.56
N GLY A 105 1.31 -13.98 -0.75
CA GLY A 105 1.37 -12.64 -0.18
C GLY A 105 1.46 -11.53 -1.21
N ILE A 106 0.95 -10.36 -0.83
CA ILE A 106 1.20 -9.09 -1.51
C ILE A 106 1.79 -8.13 -0.50
N GLU A 107 3.00 -7.65 -0.76
CA GLU A 107 3.61 -6.56 -0.02
C GLU A 107 3.27 -5.23 -0.69
N ILE A 108 2.63 -4.34 0.07
CA ILE A 108 2.24 -3.00 -0.32
C ILE A 108 3.17 -2.04 0.40
N THR A 109 4.04 -1.36 -0.34
CA THR A 109 4.86 -0.26 0.18
C THR A 109 4.07 1.03 0.02
N THR A 110 3.97 1.77 1.12
CA THR A 110 3.26 3.04 1.15
C THR A 110 4.15 4.17 1.60
N SER A 111 3.90 5.38 1.12
CA SER A 111 4.40 6.61 1.73
C SER A 111 3.30 7.21 2.61
N SER A 112 3.73 7.85 3.70
CA SER A 112 2.81 8.66 4.51
C SER A 112 2.41 9.90 3.71
N ARG A 113 1.16 9.94 3.23
CA ARG A 113 0.55 11.19 2.81
C ARG A 113 0.02 11.85 4.07
N THR A 114 0.71 12.88 4.56
CA THR A 114 0.09 13.84 5.48
C THR A 114 -1.03 14.50 4.69
N ASP A 115 -2.27 14.23 5.07
CA ASP A 115 -3.41 14.97 4.55
C ASP A 115 -3.16 16.46 4.81
N VAL A 116 -2.82 17.20 3.75
CA VAL A 116 -2.88 18.66 3.76
C VAL A 116 -4.31 18.97 3.39
N THR A 117 -5.15 19.09 4.42
CA THR A 117 -6.44 19.75 4.29
C THR A 117 -6.15 21.22 3.94
N ALA A 118 -6.60 21.67 2.77
CA ALA A 118 -6.73 23.09 2.43
C ALA A 118 -8.18 23.37 2.09
#